data_AF-D0W6U2-F1
#
_entry.id   AF-D0W6U2-F1
#
_cell.length_a   1.000
_cell.length_b   1.000
_cell.length_c   1.000
_cell.angle_alpha   90.00
_cell.angle_beta   90.00
_cell.angle_gamma   90.00
#
_symmetry.space_group_name_H-M   'P 1'
#
loop_
_entity.id
_entity.type
_entity.pdbx_description
1 polymer ?
#
loop_
_entity_poly.entity_id
_entity_poly.type
_entity_poly.pdbx_seq_one_letter_code
_entity_poly.pdbx_strand_id
1 'polypeptide(L)'
;MNIIDAIINLVNNPVVGVKSHSQSNNRANQAGDDLEEYVKDLFSGSFNLNETQRIAQHAKAFSYLGNNSNPPDAMLRNGDAIEVKKIESKDSALALNSSHPKSKLSINDSMLTKACKDAEKWEEKDIIYIVGVVDKKKNLKHLAMVYGTDYCADAECYLKIKIKLKTESATSAAYSLQKPKNWAGSTALIRST
;
A
#
# COMPACT_ATOMS: atom_id res chain seq x y z
N MET A 1 0.72 -21.15 4.94
CA MET A 1 0.30 -19.82 5.39
C MET A 1 -0.48 -19.18 4.27
N ASN A 2 -1.72 -18.79 4.51
CA ASN A 2 -2.59 -18.12 3.53
C ASN A 2 -3.57 -17.16 4.22
N ILE A 3 -4.50 -16.60 3.46
CA ILE A 3 -5.52 -15.66 3.97
C ILE A 3 -6.43 -16.27 5.05
N ILE A 4 -6.72 -17.57 4.99
CA ILE A 4 -7.56 -18.25 5.99
C ILE A 4 -6.82 -18.32 7.32
N ASP A 5 -5.53 -18.64 7.31
CA ASP A 5 -4.70 -18.63 8.52
C ASP A 5 -4.69 -17.24 9.18
N ALA A 6 -4.59 -16.18 8.37
CA ALA A 6 -4.67 -14.80 8.84
C ALA A 6 -6.05 -14.48 9.46
N ILE A 7 -7.14 -14.91 8.84
CA ILE A 7 -8.50 -14.72 9.38
C ILE A 7 -8.67 -15.47 10.70
N ILE A 8 -8.17 -16.70 10.82
CA ILE A 8 -8.19 -17.46 12.07
C ILE A 8 -7.43 -16.71 13.16
N ASN A 9 -6.23 -16.21 12.83
CA ASN A 9 -5.43 -15.43 13.77
C ASN A 9 -6.13 -14.14 14.19
N LEU A 10 -6.86 -13.47 13.28
CA LEU A 10 -7.66 -12.27 13.56
C LEU A 10 -8.79 -12.57 14.55
N VAL A 11 -9.54 -13.64 14.30
CA VAL A 11 -10.68 -14.04 15.13
C VAL A 11 -10.22 -14.45 16.54
N ASN A 12 -9.08 -15.14 16.63
CA ASN A 12 -8.53 -15.57 17.91
C ASN A 12 -7.83 -14.44 18.69
N ASN A 13 -7.36 -13.41 17.99
CA ASN A 13 -6.69 -12.25 18.58
C ASN A 13 -7.34 -10.96 18.03
N PRO A 14 -8.60 -10.66 18.39
CA PRO A 14 -9.28 -9.49 17.87
C PRO A 14 -8.61 -8.22 18.42
N VAL A 15 -7.86 -7.53 17.56
CA VAL A 15 -7.12 -6.32 17.96
C VAL A 15 -7.94 -5.07 17.67
N VAL A 16 -8.12 -4.24 18.70
CA VAL A 16 -8.88 -2.98 18.64
C VAL A 16 -7.96 -1.75 18.48
N GLY A 17 -6.65 -1.92 18.66
CA GLY A 17 -5.65 -0.84 18.56
C GLY A 17 -4.34 -1.29 17.94
N VAL A 18 -3.86 -0.59 16.91
CA VAL A 18 -2.58 -0.92 16.26
C VAL A 18 -1.39 -0.57 17.18
N LYS A 19 -1.59 0.41 18.08
CA LYS A 19 -0.61 0.81 19.12
C LYS A 19 -0.34 -0.23 20.21
N SER A 20 -1.30 -1.09 20.56
CA SER A 20 -1.10 -2.01 21.70
C SER A 20 -0.08 -3.11 21.39
N HIS A 21 0.22 -3.34 20.11
CA HIS A 21 1.30 -4.25 19.70
C HIS A 21 2.71 -3.63 19.84
N SER A 22 2.79 -2.31 20.04
CA SER A 22 4.03 -1.55 20.30
C SER A 22 4.37 -1.42 21.80
N GLN A 23 3.59 -2.00 22.72
CA GLN A 23 3.75 -1.82 24.18
C GLN A 23 4.58 -2.90 24.90
N SER A 24 5.38 -3.70 24.20
CA SER A 24 6.56 -4.29 24.87
C SER A 24 7.64 -3.21 24.93
N ASN A 25 8.09 -2.86 26.14
CA ASN A 25 8.88 -1.69 26.60
C ASN A 25 10.06 -1.13 25.77
N ASN A 26 10.37 -1.63 24.56
CA ASN A 26 11.41 -1.10 23.67
C ASN A 26 10.92 -0.72 22.25
N ARG A 27 9.64 -0.91 21.93
CA ARG A 27 9.13 -0.82 20.53
C ARG A 27 8.73 0.58 20.06
N ALA A 28 8.96 1.63 20.84
CA ALA A 28 8.60 3.01 20.45
C ALA A 28 9.50 3.61 19.36
N ASN A 29 10.66 3.01 19.06
CA ASN A 29 11.69 3.60 18.22
C ASN A 29 11.81 3.02 16.79
N GLN A 30 10.97 2.04 16.40
CA GLN A 30 10.93 1.49 15.04
C GLN A 30 9.55 1.75 14.40
N ALA A 31 9.30 3.01 14.03
CA ALA A 31 8.05 3.41 13.37
C ALA A 31 8.09 3.13 11.85
N GLY A 32 7.75 1.89 11.46
CA GLY A 32 7.12 1.62 10.16
C GLY A 32 5.63 1.96 10.21
N ASP A 33 4.87 1.81 9.12
CA ASP A 33 3.40 1.94 9.21
C ASP A 33 2.87 0.84 10.14
N ASP A 34 2.33 1.22 11.31
CA ASP A 34 1.94 0.26 12.35
C ASP A 34 0.97 -0.82 11.81
N LEU A 35 0.24 -0.52 10.74
CA LEU A 35 -0.66 -1.46 10.06
C LEU A 35 0.10 -2.59 9.35
N GLU A 36 1.25 -2.30 8.72
CA GLU A 36 2.04 -3.33 8.02
C GLU A 36 2.60 -4.36 8.98
N GLU A 37 3.15 -3.91 10.11
CA GLU A 37 3.66 -4.81 11.15
C GLU A 37 2.54 -5.65 11.76
N TYR A 38 1.37 -5.05 12.01
CA TYR A 38 0.19 -5.78 12.44
C TYR A 38 -0.22 -6.86 11.43
N VAL A 39 -0.24 -6.54 10.13
CA VAL A 39 -0.54 -7.50 9.07
C VAL A 39 0.50 -8.61 9.01
N LYS A 40 1.79 -8.30 9.16
CA LYS A 40 2.84 -9.34 9.23
C LYS A 40 2.57 -10.29 10.39
N ASP A 41 2.30 -9.77 11.58
CA ASP A 41 1.97 -10.58 12.77
C ASP A 41 0.70 -11.40 12.60
N LEU A 42 -0.28 -10.86 11.89
CA LEU A 42 -1.52 -11.53 11.57
C LEU A 42 -1.29 -12.76 10.68
N PHE A 43 -0.48 -12.61 9.64
CA PHE A 43 -0.12 -13.71 8.75
C PHE A 43 0.89 -14.67 9.37
N SER A 44 1.75 -14.26 10.30
CA SER A 44 2.71 -15.18 10.94
C SER A 44 2.19 -15.81 12.24
N GLY A 45 1.09 -15.30 12.80
CA GLY A 45 0.54 -15.74 14.08
C GLY A 45 1.44 -15.38 15.27
N SER A 46 2.11 -14.23 15.23
CA SER A 46 3.18 -13.87 16.19
C SER A 46 2.81 -12.83 17.25
N PHE A 47 1.51 -12.55 17.45
CA PHE A 47 1.02 -11.50 18.36
C PHE A 47 1.57 -11.55 19.80
N ASN A 48 1.83 -12.74 20.33
CA ASN A 48 2.24 -12.93 21.73
C ASN A 48 3.68 -13.43 21.86
N LEU A 49 4.48 -13.31 20.80
CA LEU A 49 5.86 -13.77 20.77
C LEU A 49 6.82 -12.66 21.17
N ASN A 50 7.92 -13.03 21.83
CA ASN A 50 9.05 -12.12 21.99
C ASN A 50 9.72 -11.85 20.63
N GLU A 51 10.60 -10.84 20.57
CA GLU A 51 11.19 -10.39 19.31
C GLU A 51 11.96 -11.50 18.58
N THR A 52 12.78 -12.28 19.27
CA THR A 52 13.52 -13.40 18.67
C THR A 52 12.58 -14.46 18.08
N GLN A 53 11.53 -14.82 18.82
CA GLN A 53 10.52 -15.78 18.36
C GLN A 53 9.71 -15.21 17.18
N ARG A 54 9.37 -13.92 17.21
CA ARG A 54 8.66 -13.22 16.13
C ARG A 54 9.48 -13.21 14.85
N ILE A 55 10.76 -12.86 14.92
CA ILE A 55 11.69 -12.90 13.78
C ILE A 55 11.76 -14.31 13.19
N ALA A 56 11.90 -15.33 14.04
CA ALA A 56 11.92 -16.72 13.59
C ALA A 56 10.59 -17.14 12.93
N GLN A 57 9.46 -16.65 13.45
CA GLN A 57 8.15 -16.96 12.91
C GLN A 57 7.89 -16.23 11.58
N HIS A 58 8.33 -14.98 11.46
CA HIS A 58 8.31 -14.22 10.21
C HIS A 58 9.17 -14.91 9.14
N ALA A 59 10.39 -15.35 9.47
CA ALA A 59 11.26 -16.05 8.52
C ALA A 59 10.65 -17.35 7.97
N LYS A 60 9.81 -18.03 8.78
CA LYS A 60 9.04 -19.21 8.35
C LYS A 60 7.89 -18.82 7.42
N ALA A 61 7.14 -17.79 7.79
CA ALA A 61 5.91 -17.38 7.08
C ALA A 61 6.20 -16.67 5.75
N PHE A 62 7.22 -15.82 5.71
CA PHE A 62 7.51 -14.94 4.58
C PHE A 62 8.77 -15.37 3.81
N SER A 63 8.70 -15.33 2.49
CA SER A 63 9.87 -15.41 1.60
C SER A 63 10.49 -14.04 1.41
N TYR A 64 9.70 -12.98 1.46
CA TYR A 64 10.14 -11.60 1.30
C TYR A 64 9.41 -10.66 2.27
N LEU A 65 10.15 -9.70 2.83
CA LEU A 65 9.61 -8.55 3.56
C LEU A 65 10.01 -7.29 2.80
N GLY A 66 9.02 -6.47 2.45
CA GLY A 66 9.15 -5.32 1.56
C GLY A 66 9.84 -4.11 2.18
N ASN A 67 9.88 -3.03 1.40
CA ASN A 67 10.37 -1.73 1.82
C ASN A 67 9.43 -0.63 1.30
N ASN A 68 9.61 0.59 1.80
CA ASN A 68 8.69 1.71 1.54
C ASN A 68 8.66 2.21 0.08
N SER A 69 9.54 1.72 -0.79
CA SER A 69 9.76 2.24 -2.14
C SER A 69 9.33 1.28 -3.25
N ASN A 70 9.16 -0.01 -2.94
CA ASN A 70 8.97 -1.04 -3.96
C ASN A 70 7.95 -2.08 -3.49
N PRO A 71 6.98 -2.46 -4.36
CA PRO A 71 6.09 -3.55 -4.05
C PRO A 71 6.81 -4.91 -4.10
N PRO A 72 6.22 -5.96 -3.50
CA PRO A 72 5.09 -5.91 -2.57
C PRO A 72 5.57 -5.59 -1.13
N ASP A 73 4.63 -5.29 -0.22
CA ASP A 73 4.95 -5.07 1.20
C ASP A 73 5.42 -6.36 1.90
N ALA A 74 4.96 -7.52 1.45
CA ALA A 74 5.50 -8.83 1.82
C ALA A 74 5.16 -9.91 0.78
N MET A 75 5.87 -11.05 0.82
CA MET A 75 5.45 -12.28 0.14
C MET A 75 5.40 -13.43 1.13
N LEU A 76 4.28 -14.16 1.15
CA LEU A 76 4.19 -15.43 1.85
C LEU A 76 5.04 -16.46 1.13
N ARG A 77 5.79 -17.24 1.91
CA ARG A 77 6.62 -18.33 1.38
C ARG A 77 5.73 -19.36 0.69
N ASN A 78 6.03 -19.65 -0.58
CA ASN A 78 5.22 -20.51 -1.45
C ASN A 78 3.73 -20.11 -1.50
N GLY A 79 3.42 -18.82 -1.32
CA GLY A 79 2.05 -18.31 -1.30
C GLY A 79 1.93 -16.92 -1.92
N ASP A 80 0.89 -16.21 -1.51
CA ASP A 80 0.48 -14.94 -2.12
C ASP A 80 1.39 -13.77 -1.73
N ALA A 81 1.43 -12.75 -2.58
CA ALA A 81 1.98 -11.45 -2.25
C ALA A 81 0.96 -10.64 -1.42
N ILE A 82 1.45 -9.76 -0.56
CA ILE A 82 0.63 -8.92 0.31
C ILE A 82 0.93 -7.45 0.00
N GLU A 83 -0.13 -6.67 -0.20
CA GLU A 83 -0.06 -5.22 -0.33
C GLU A 83 -0.99 -4.58 0.71
N VAL A 84 -0.43 -3.74 1.56
CA VAL A 84 -1.12 -3.06 2.66
C VAL A 84 -1.45 -1.63 2.24
N LYS A 85 -2.69 -1.21 2.50
CA LYS A 85 -3.11 0.18 2.33
C LYS A 85 -3.80 0.68 3.59
N LYS A 86 -3.37 1.86 4.04
CA LYS A 86 -3.98 2.56 5.16
C LYS A 86 -4.79 3.75 4.66
N ILE A 87 -6.00 3.91 5.19
CA ILE A 87 -6.79 5.13 5.07
C ILE A 87 -7.19 5.66 6.44
N GLU A 88 -7.28 6.98 6.60
CA GLU A 88 -7.54 7.61 7.90
C GLU A 88 -9.03 7.61 8.30
N SER A 89 -9.92 7.52 7.31
CA SER A 89 -11.36 7.43 7.52
C SER A 89 -12.01 6.57 6.44
N LYS A 90 -13.19 6.01 6.73
CA LYS A 90 -13.96 5.19 5.79
C LYS A 90 -14.34 5.93 4.50
N ASP A 91 -14.44 7.26 4.57
CA ASP A 91 -14.82 8.14 3.46
C ASP A 91 -13.58 8.75 2.77
N SER A 92 -12.37 8.45 3.26
CA SER A 92 -11.14 8.90 2.62
C SER A 92 -10.94 8.15 1.30
N ALA A 93 -10.72 8.91 0.22
CA ALA A 93 -10.32 8.33 -1.05
C ALA A 93 -9.03 7.52 -0.87
N LEU A 94 -9.02 6.29 -1.36
CA LEU A 94 -7.81 5.50 -1.45
C LEU A 94 -6.88 6.20 -2.46
N ALA A 95 -5.77 6.76 -1.97
CA ALA A 95 -4.83 7.45 -2.84
C ALA A 95 -4.11 6.40 -3.72
N LEU A 96 -4.50 6.32 -5.00
CA LEU A 96 -3.92 5.39 -6.00
C LEU A 96 -2.71 6.00 -6.75
N ASN A 97 -2.09 7.03 -6.17
CA ASN A 97 -1.16 7.92 -6.86
C ASN A 97 0.29 7.41 -6.95
N SER A 98 0.66 6.30 -6.31
CA SER A 98 2.02 5.73 -6.41
C SER A 98 2.16 4.66 -7.49
N SER A 99 1.12 3.86 -7.76
CA SER A 99 1.02 2.90 -8.86
C SER A 99 -0.42 2.41 -9.01
N HIS A 100 -0.80 1.98 -10.22
CA HIS A 100 -2.10 1.33 -10.41
C HIS A 100 -2.10 -0.05 -9.72
N PRO A 101 -3.18 -0.41 -9.02
CA PRO A 101 -3.27 -1.72 -8.38
C PRO A 101 -3.27 -2.80 -9.46
N LYS A 102 -2.61 -3.91 -9.15
CA LYS A 102 -2.38 -5.04 -10.06
C LYS A 102 -3.14 -6.24 -9.52
N SER A 103 -3.77 -7.00 -10.41
CA SER A 103 -4.44 -8.23 -10.01
C SER A 103 -3.45 -9.29 -9.52
N LYS A 104 -2.26 -9.33 -10.13
CA LYS A 104 -1.20 -10.28 -9.83
C LYS A 104 0.18 -9.63 -9.86
N LEU A 105 1.13 -10.26 -9.17
CA LEU A 105 2.53 -9.89 -9.16
C LEU A 105 3.31 -10.82 -10.10
N SER A 106 4.10 -10.26 -11.02
CA SER A 106 4.96 -11.03 -11.92
C SER A 106 6.43 -10.70 -11.67
N ILE A 107 7.31 -11.70 -11.74
CA ILE A 107 8.76 -11.53 -11.58
C ILE A 107 9.37 -10.54 -12.59
N ASN A 108 8.72 -10.36 -13.73
CA ASN A 108 9.13 -9.45 -14.81
C ASN A 108 8.79 -7.98 -14.52
N ASP A 109 8.08 -7.67 -13.44
CA ASP A 109 7.78 -6.30 -13.05
C ASP A 109 9.06 -5.51 -12.77
N SER A 110 9.19 -4.36 -13.44
CA SER A 110 10.36 -3.48 -13.34
C SER A 110 10.44 -2.77 -12.00
N MET A 111 9.34 -2.67 -11.25
CA MET A 111 9.30 -2.04 -9.93
C MET A 111 9.78 -2.97 -8.81
N LEU A 112 9.94 -4.27 -9.07
CA LEU A 112 10.40 -5.23 -8.07
C LEU A 112 11.91 -5.10 -7.82
N THR A 113 12.28 -5.15 -6.54
CA THR A 113 13.68 -5.23 -6.15
C THR A 113 14.29 -6.59 -6.52
N LYS A 114 15.61 -6.63 -6.69
CA LYS A 114 16.34 -7.89 -6.87
C LYS A 114 16.10 -8.87 -5.71
N ALA A 115 16.06 -8.35 -4.48
CA ALA A 115 15.78 -9.15 -3.29
C ALA A 115 14.39 -9.83 -3.33
N CYS A 116 13.36 -9.13 -3.84
CA CYS A 116 12.04 -9.72 -4.04
C CYS A 116 12.05 -10.82 -5.11
N LYS A 117 12.74 -10.59 -6.24
CA LYS A 117 12.84 -11.56 -7.33
C LYS A 117 13.58 -12.83 -6.90
N ASP A 118 14.63 -12.66 -6.10
CA ASP A 118 15.48 -13.75 -5.62
C ASP A 118 14.98 -14.41 -4.32
N ALA A 119 13.86 -13.94 -3.76
CA ALA A 119 13.34 -14.37 -2.45
C ALA A 119 12.96 -15.85 -2.40
N GLU A 120 12.47 -16.39 -3.51
CA GLU A 120 12.19 -17.81 -3.74
C GLU A 120 12.06 -18.07 -5.25
N LYS A 121 11.78 -19.32 -5.66
CA LYS A 121 11.47 -19.62 -7.06
C LYS A 121 9.99 -19.35 -7.31
N TRP A 122 9.68 -18.39 -8.18
CA TRP A 122 8.31 -18.05 -8.59
C TRP A 122 8.33 -17.31 -9.94
N GLU A 123 7.19 -17.28 -10.63
CA GLU A 123 7.01 -16.52 -11.88
C GLU A 123 5.88 -15.49 -11.74
N GLU A 124 4.78 -15.93 -11.13
CA GLU A 124 3.60 -15.13 -10.83
C GLU A 124 3.05 -15.49 -9.44
N LYS A 125 2.47 -14.52 -8.75
CA LYS A 125 1.76 -14.68 -7.47
C LYS A 125 0.47 -13.86 -7.47
N ASP A 126 -0.57 -14.39 -6.84
CA ASP A 126 -1.75 -13.59 -6.53
C ASP A 126 -1.41 -12.52 -5.48
N ILE A 127 -2.11 -11.40 -5.52
CA ILE A 127 -1.92 -10.29 -4.57
C ILE A 127 -3.13 -10.23 -3.64
N ILE A 128 -2.90 -10.24 -2.34
CA ILE A 128 -3.91 -9.92 -1.33
C ILE A 128 -3.74 -8.45 -0.95
N TYR A 129 -4.77 -7.65 -1.23
CA TYR A 129 -4.87 -6.28 -0.74
C TYR A 129 -5.46 -6.28 0.66
N ILE A 130 -4.72 -5.73 1.62
CA ILE A 130 -5.14 -5.54 2.99
C ILE A 130 -5.40 -4.06 3.22
N VAL A 131 -6.66 -3.67 3.36
CA VAL A 131 -7.06 -2.27 3.55
C VAL A 131 -7.51 -2.05 4.98
N GLY A 132 -6.76 -1.22 5.72
CA GLY A 132 -7.05 -0.84 7.09
C GLY A 132 -7.55 0.60 7.21
N VAL A 133 -8.69 0.80 7.86
CA VAL A 133 -9.14 2.13 8.32
C VAL A 133 -8.56 2.38 9.70
N VAL A 134 -7.54 3.23 9.78
CA VAL A 134 -6.82 3.51 11.03
C VAL A 134 -7.03 4.96 11.41
N ASP A 135 -7.67 5.18 12.57
CA ASP A 135 -7.94 6.55 13.03
C ASP A 135 -6.66 7.29 13.47
N LYS A 136 -6.75 8.60 13.67
CA LYS A 136 -5.62 9.43 14.16
C LYS A 136 -5.06 8.99 15.52
N LYS A 137 -5.85 8.25 16.31
CA LYS A 137 -5.41 7.67 17.60
C LYS A 137 -4.69 6.33 17.40
N LYS A 138 -4.57 5.86 16.16
CA LYS A 138 -4.00 4.59 15.71
C LYS A 138 -4.82 3.36 16.11
N ASN A 139 -6.15 3.50 16.12
CA ASN A 139 -7.06 2.37 16.27
C ASN A 139 -7.50 1.86 14.91
N LEU A 140 -7.44 0.54 14.74
CA LEU A 140 -7.99 -0.14 13.57
C LEU A 140 -9.51 -0.21 13.72
N LYS A 141 -10.24 0.45 12.83
CA LYS A 141 -11.71 0.48 12.82
C LYS A 141 -12.31 -0.56 11.91
N HIS A 142 -11.67 -0.75 10.75
CA HIS A 142 -12.07 -1.72 9.74
C HIS A 142 -10.82 -2.32 9.12
N LEU A 143 -10.89 -3.60 8.80
CA LEU A 143 -9.88 -4.32 8.05
C LEU A 143 -10.61 -5.12 6.96
N ALA A 144 -10.21 -4.92 5.72
CA ALA A 144 -10.68 -5.71 4.59
C ALA A 144 -9.48 -6.44 3.97
N MET A 145 -9.72 -7.67 3.53
CA MET A 145 -8.76 -8.46 2.75
C MET A 145 -9.46 -8.86 1.46
N VAL A 146 -8.85 -8.57 0.33
CA VAL A 146 -9.44 -8.85 -0.99
C VAL A 146 -8.34 -9.24 -1.97
N TYR A 147 -8.61 -10.23 -2.82
CA TYR A 147 -7.67 -10.59 -3.87
C TYR A 147 -7.66 -9.53 -4.96
N GLY A 148 -6.48 -9.28 -5.53
CA GLY A 148 -6.29 -8.34 -6.62
C GLY A 148 -7.12 -8.69 -7.85
N THR A 149 -7.39 -9.96 -8.10
CA THR A 149 -8.27 -10.43 -9.18
C THR A 149 -9.71 -9.94 -9.03
N ASP A 150 -10.18 -9.78 -7.80
CA ASP A 150 -11.55 -9.32 -7.49
C ASP A 150 -11.61 -7.79 -7.33
N TYR A 151 -10.50 -7.18 -6.94
CA TYR A 151 -10.42 -5.75 -6.65
C TYR A 151 -9.99 -4.89 -7.84
N CYS A 152 -9.08 -5.38 -8.69
CA CYS A 152 -8.49 -4.58 -9.75
C CYS A 152 -9.30 -4.64 -11.03
N ALA A 153 -9.56 -3.47 -11.63
CA ALA A 153 -10.00 -3.40 -13.01
C ALA A 153 -8.90 -3.91 -13.97
N ASP A 154 -9.30 -4.32 -15.18
CA ASP A 154 -8.35 -4.73 -16.22
C ASP A 154 -7.28 -3.66 -16.47
N ALA A 155 -6.06 -4.11 -16.77
CA ALA A 155 -4.91 -3.23 -17.00
C ALA A 155 -5.20 -2.14 -18.07
N GLU A 156 -6.05 -2.45 -19.05
CA GLU A 156 -6.50 -1.50 -20.07
C GLU A 156 -7.26 -0.30 -19.50
N CYS A 157 -8.04 -0.48 -18.43
CA CYS A 157 -8.77 0.60 -17.77
C CYS A 157 -7.80 1.67 -17.24
N TYR A 158 -6.70 1.22 -16.65
CA TYR A 158 -5.66 2.10 -16.12
C TYR A 158 -4.81 2.76 -17.22
N LEU A 159 -4.51 2.03 -18.31
CA LEU A 159 -3.83 2.61 -19.47
C LEU A 159 -4.63 3.77 -20.07
N LYS A 160 -5.95 3.63 -20.20
CA LYS A 160 -6.84 4.70 -20.69
C LYS A 160 -6.78 5.94 -19.79
N ILE A 161 -6.77 5.76 -18.46
CA ILE A 161 -6.63 6.87 -17.50
C ILE A 161 -5.26 7.54 -17.63
N LYS A 162 -4.18 6.75 -17.71
CA LYS A 162 -2.81 7.28 -17.83
C LYS A 162 -2.57 8.04 -19.13
N ILE A 163 -3.15 7.56 -20.24
CA ILE A 163 -3.13 8.26 -21.53
C ILE A 163 -3.89 9.59 -21.40
N LYS A 164 -5.13 9.56 -20.89
CA LYS A 164 -5.96 10.77 -20.73
C LYS A 164 -5.27 11.86 -19.90
N LEU A 165 -4.64 11.49 -18.78
CA LEU A 165 -3.88 12.43 -17.94
C LEU A 165 -2.66 13.02 -18.68
N LYS A 166 -1.93 12.20 -19.45
CA LYS A 166 -0.83 12.70 -20.29
C LYS A 166 -1.35 13.66 -21.37
N THR A 167 -2.46 13.34 -22.03
CA THR A 167 -3.02 14.19 -23.09
C THR A 167 -3.51 15.53 -22.52
N GLU A 168 -4.19 15.53 -21.38
CA GLU A 168 -4.65 16.76 -20.71
C GLU A 168 -3.48 17.63 -20.22
N SER A 169 -2.43 17.02 -19.65
CA SER A 169 -1.20 17.74 -19.26
C SER A 169 -0.43 18.33 -20.44
N ALA A 170 -0.43 17.66 -21.59
CA ALA A 170 0.17 18.18 -22.82
C ALA A 170 -0.67 19.33 -23.42
N THR A 171 -2.00 19.26 -23.29
CA THR A 171 -2.91 20.29 -23.81
C THR A 171 -2.83 21.57 -22.97
N SER A 172 -2.68 21.47 -21.65
CA SER A 172 -2.47 22.63 -20.77
C SER A 172 -1.09 23.28 -20.97
N ALA A 173 -0.04 22.49 -21.21
CA ALA A 173 1.28 23.00 -21.57
C ALA A 173 1.28 23.73 -22.93
N ALA A 174 0.52 23.23 -23.92
CA ALA A 174 0.36 23.89 -25.21
C ALA A 174 -0.36 25.24 -25.10
N TYR A 175 -1.38 25.37 -24.24
CA TYR A 175 -2.07 26.64 -23.97
C TYR A 175 -1.17 27.68 -23.27
N SER A 176 -0.20 27.21 -22.48
CA SER A 176 0.75 28.05 -21.76
C SER A 176 1.81 28.66 -22.67
N LEU A 177 2.14 27.99 -23.77
CA LEU A 177 3.11 28.43 -24.78
C LEU A 177 2.52 29.38 -25.84
N GLN A 178 1.20 29.60 -25.84
CA GLN A 178 0.51 30.50 -26.78
C GLN A 178 0.16 31.89 -26.23
N LYS A 179 0.61 32.27 -25.01
CA LYS A 179 0.45 33.67 -24.58
C LYS A 179 1.34 34.58 -25.42
N PRO A 180 0.79 35.52 -26.21
CA PRO A 180 1.59 36.36 -27.09
C PRO A 180 2.53 37.25 -26.28
N LYS A 181 3.80 37.29 -26.68
CA LYS A 181 4.75 38.35 -26.33
C LYS A 181 4.15 39.67 -26.83
N ASN A 182 3.50 40.42 -25.94
CA ASN A 182 3.27 41.88 -25.95
C ASN A 182 1.98 42.20 -25.19
N TRP A 183 2.05 42.26 -23.87
CA TRP A 183 1.05 42.97 -23.06
C TRP A 183 1.80 43.91 -22.11
N ALA A 184 2.11 45.11 -22.61
CA ALA A 184 2.59 46.21 -21.79
C ALA A 184 1.39 46.78 -21.01
N GLY A 185 1.51 46.78 -19.68
CA GLY A 185 0.45 47.16 -18.77
C GLY A 185 0.02 48.62 -18.92
N SER A 186 -1.27 48.85 -18.79
CA SER A 186 -1.81 50.12 -18.32
C SER A 186 -2.74 49.83 -17.13
N THR A 187 -2.39 50.49 -16.04
CA THR A 187 -3.00 50.46 -14.71
C THR A 187 -4.39 51.08 -14.77
N ALA A 188 -5.41 50.40 -14.21
CA ALA A 188 -6.68 51.03 -13.88
C ALA A 188 -7.05 50.66 -12.44
N LEU A 189 -6.89 51.65 -11.55
CA LEU A 189 -7.54 51.71 -10.25
C LEU A 189 -9.05 51.64 -10.44
N ILE A 190 -9.74 50.81 -9.66
CA ILE A 190 -11.16 51.02 -9.35
C ILE A 190 -11.30 51.02 -7.84
N ARG A 191 -11.61 52.22 -7.31
CA ARG A 191 -12.07 52.44 -5.93
C ARG A 191 -13.50 51.96 -5.79
N SER A 192 -13.79 51.41 -4.63
CA SER A 192 -15.12 51.11 -4.12
C SER A 192 -15.97 52.37 -3.92
N THR A 193 -17.17 52.36 -4.47
CA THR A 193 -18.44 52.74 -3.82
C THR A 193 -19.55 52.00 -4.52
#